data_AF-A0A2V8RCT7-F1
#
_entry.id   AF-A0A2V8RCT7-F1
#
_cell.length_a   1.000
_cell.length_b   1.000
_cell.length_c   1.000
_cell.angle_alpha   90.00
_cell.angle_beta   90.00
_cell.angle_gamma   90.00
#
_symmetry.space_group_name_H-M   'P 1'
#
loop_
_entity.id
_entity.type
_entity.pdbx_description
1 polymer ?
#
loop_
_entity_poly.entity_id
_entity_poly.type
_entity_poly.pdbx_seq_one_letter_code
_entity_poly.pdbx_strand_id
1 'polypeptide(L)'
;MGDDAKQALTPLTPSPKTEKGSAEPNAERGSEPKTPEDKLYEIIPEDHRQPYSMRELLDCLLDEGHLDEFQADYAKEIITGHARIRGLQVGVIANNRGMFRDPAGGSPKFGGII
;
A
#
# COMPACT_ATOMS: atom_id res chain seq x y z
N MET A 1 -26.92 16.64 52.97
CA MET A 1 -25.84 16.17 53.87
C MET A 1 -25.74 14.69 53.63
N GLY A 2 -24.82 14.22 52.79
CA GLY A 2 -23.39 14.21 53.05
C GLY A 2 -22.96 12.74 52.99
N ASP A 3 -21.71 12.50 52.67
CA ASP A 3 -21.02 11.21 52.64
C ASP A 3 -21.19 10.37 51.37
N ASP A 4 -20.15 9.79 50.80
CA ASP A 4 -18.75 10.18 50.78
C ASP A 4 -18.14 9.33 49.65
N ALA A 5 -17.18 9.89 48.95
CA ALA A 5 -16.38 9.15 48.00
C ALA A 5 -15.58 8.06 48.74
N LYS A 6 -15.55 6.82 48.21
CA LYS A 6 -14.30 6.03 47.99
C LYS A 6 -14.57 4.58 47.51
N GLN A 7 -13.94 4.30 46.37
CA GLN A 7 -13.19 3.07 46.03
C GLN A 7 -13.89 1.71 46.05
N ALA A 8 -14.20 1.25 44.84
CA ALA A 8 -13.82 -0.10 44.44
C ALA A 8 -13.35 -0.05 42.98
N LEU A 9 -12.02 -0.03 42.78
CA LEU A 9 -11.41 -0.37 41.51
C LEU A 9 -11.68 -1.86 41.28
N THR A 10 -12.77 -2.18 40.59
CA THR A 10 -13.03 -3.56 40.18
C THR A 10 -11.93 -3.94 39.18
N PRO A 11 -11.19 -5.04 39.40
CA PRO A 11 -10.21 -5.48 38.43
C PRO A 11 -10.93 -5.76 37.11
N LEU A 12 -10.47 -5.11 36.04
CA LEU A 12 -10.76 -5.51 34.66
C LEU A 12 -10.40 -6.99 34.57
N THR A 13 -11.41 -7.83 34.67
CA THR A 13 -11.27 -9.26 34.39
C THR A 13 -10.90 -9.34 32.92
N PRO A 14 -9.76 -9.95 32.55
CA PRO A 14 -9.40 -10.07 31.15
C PRO A 14 -10.51 -10.87 30.46
N SER A 15 -11.19 -10.21 29.52
CA SER A 15 -12.15 -10.86 28.63
C SER A 15 -11.51 -12.11 28.01
N PRO A 16 -12.30 -13.19 27.85
CA PRO A 16 -11.77 -14.48 27.42
C PRO A 16 -11.23 -14.36 25.99
N LYS A 17 -9.98 -14.82 25.84
CA LYS A 17 -9.27 -15.24 24.62
C LYS A 17 -10.11 -15.12 23.34
N THR A 18 -9.91 -14.04 22.59
CA THR A 18 -10.18 -14.06 21.14
C THR A 18 -9.15 -15.00 20.52
N GLU A 19 -9.62 -16.23 20.33
CA GLU A 19 -9.27 -17.18 19.29
C GLU A 19 -8.06 -16.76 18.44
N LYS A 20 -6.99 -17.57 18.52
CA LYS A 20 -6.08 -17.70 17.39
C LYS A 20 -6.96 -18.09 16.20
N GLY A 21 -7.40 -17.10 15.44
CA GLY A 21 -7.91 -17.33 14.11
C GLY A 21 -6.79 -18.02 13.38
N SER A 22 -6.93 -19.32 13.18
CA SER A 22 -6.40 -19.99 12.01
C SER A 22 -7.08 -19.35 10.80
N ALA A 23 -6.75 -18.10 10.52
CA ALA A 23 -6.73 -17.65 9.15
C ALA A 23 -5.41 -18.21 8.62
N GLU A 24 -5.42 -19.50 8.25
CA GLU A 24 -4.80 -19.80 6.97
C GLU A 24 -5.48 -18.81 6.04
N PRO A 25 -4.78 -17.77 5.54
CA PRO A 25 -5.40 -16.89 4.58
C PRO A 25 -5.89 -17.84 3.51
N ASN A 26 -7.20 -17.88 3.29
CA ASN A 26 -7.77 -18.59 2.17
C ASN A 26 -7.20 -17.88 0.96
N ALA A 27 -5.98 -18.26 0.57
CA ALA A 27 -5.30 -17.78 -0.59
C ALA A 27 -6.11 -18.38 -1.72
N GLU A 28 -7.18 -17.69 -2.09
CA GLU A 28 -7.70 -17.74 -3.44
C GLU A 28 -6.47 -17.81 -4.34
N ARG A 29 -6.39 -18.89 -5.15
CA ARG A 29 -5.19 -19.20 -5.95
C ARG A 29 -4.69 -17.90 -6.57
N GLY A 30 -3.55 -17.41 -6.07
CA GLY A 30 -2.96 -16.19 -6.59
C GLY A 30 -2.69 -16.35 -8.08
N SER A 31 -3.03 -15.32 -8.85
CA SER A 31 -2.68 -15.27 -10.25
C SER A 31 -1.23 -14.85 -10.41
N GLU A 32 -0.62 -15.22 -11.53
CA GLU A 32 0.70 -14.69 -11.89
C GLU A 32 0.61 -13.18 -12.15
N PRO A 33 1.70 -12.42 -11.91
CA PRO A 33 1.76 -11.03 -12.31
C PRO A 33 1.56 -10.87 -13.82
N LYS A 34 1.06 -9.70 -14.23
CA LYS A 34 0.84 -9.39 -15.65
C LYS A 34 2.13 -9.37 -16.46
N THR A 35 3.22 -8.97 -15.81
CA THR A 35 4.55 -8.90 -16.41
C THR A 35 5.50 -9.87 -15.71
N PRO A 36 6.38 -10.59 -16.44
CA PRO A 36 7.37 -11.47 -15.82
C PRO A 36 8.25 -10.72 -14.82
N GLU A 37 8.53 -11.37 -13.68
CA GLU A 37 9.33 -10.82 -12.59
C GLU A 37 10.74 -10.38 -13.03
N ASP A 38 11.34 -11.06 -14.02
CA ASP A 38 12.66 -10.71 -14.57
C ASP A 38 12.73 -9.31 -15.20
N LYS A 39 11.59 -8.75 -15.67
CA LYS A 39 11.57 -7.39 -16.20
C LYS A 39 11.86 -6.32 -15.15
N LEU A 40 11.75 -6.64 -13.86
CA LEU A 40 12.12 -5.72 -12.79
C LEU A 40 13.56 -5.20 -12.94
N TYR A 41 14.47 -6.06 -13.41
CA TYR A 41 15.87 -5.69 -13.64
C TYR A 41 16.07 -4.75 -14.84
N GLU A 42 15.11 -4.69 -15.75
CA GLU A 42 15.12 -3.76 -16.89
C GLU A 42 14.45 -2.42 -16.55
N ILE A 43 13.43 -2.45 -15.67
CA ILE A 43 12.66 -1.27 -15.25
C ILE A 43 13.46 -0.40 -14.28
N ILE A 44 14.19 -1.01 -13.35
CA ILE A 44 14.94 -0.28 -12.31
C ILE A 44 16.30 0.16 -12.87
N PRO A 45 16.55 1.47 -13.01
CA PRO A 45 17.83 1.98 -13.49
C PRO A 45 18.95 1.74 -12.48
N GLU A 46 20.19 1.60 -12.96
CA GLU A 46 21.37 1.48 -12.11
C GLU A 46 21.58 2.71 -11.20
N ASP A 47 21.32 3.91 -11.74
CA ASP A 47 21.29 5.14 -10.95
C ASP A 47 19.90 5.36 -10.36
N HIS A 48 19.78 5.14 -9.04
CA HIS A 48 18.56 5.32 -8.26
C HIS A 48 17.96 6.75 -8.31
N ARG A 49 18.68 7.74 -8.85
CA ARG A 49 18.15 9.09 -9.06
C ARG A 49 17.35 9.22 -10.35
N GLN A 50 17.50 8.29 -11.28
CA GLN A 50 16.78 8.30 -12.54
C GLN A 50 15.31 7.93 -12.33
N PRO A 51 14.37 8.58 -13.05
CA PRO A 51 12.97 8.22 -13.00
C PRO A 51 12.75 6.85 -13.66
N TYR A 52 11.74 6.13 -13.17
CA TYR A 52 11.28 4.88 -13.75
C TYR A 52 9.77 4.76 -13.55
N SER A 53 9.15 3.88 -14.33
CA SER A 53 7.71 3.64 -14.27
C SER A 53 7.36 2.78 -13.06
N MET A 54 6.88 3.41 -11.99
CA MET A 54 6.41 2.69 -10.79
C MET A 54 5.22 1.77 -11.13
N ARG A 55 4.41 2.12 -12.13
CA ARG A 55 3.29 1.30 -12.60
C ARG A 55 3.74 0.02 -13.28
N GLU A 56 4.76 0.10 -14.14
CA GLU A 56 5.34 -1.10 -14.76
C GLU A 56 6.00 -2.01 -13.72
N LEU A 57 6.64 -1.42 -12.70
CA LEU A 57 7.20 -2.18 -11.60
C LEU A 57 6.09 -2.93 -10.82
N LEU A 58 4.95 -2.27 -10.56
CA LEU A 58 3.80 -2.91 -9.90
C LEU A 58 3.17 -4.02 -10.76
N ASP A 59 3.16 -3.90 -12.09
CA ASP A 59 2.71 -4.96 -13.01
C ASP A 59 3.53 -6.27 -12.89
N CYS A 60 4.77 -6.18 -12.41
CA CYS A 60 5.64 -7.34 -12.14
C CYS A 60 5.43 -7.97 -10.76
N LEU A 61 4.71 -7.30 -9.85
CA LEU A 61 4.57 -7.72 -8.46
C LEU A 61 3.14 -8.13 -8.08
N LEU A 62 2.16 -7.39 -8.59
CA LEU A 62 0.75 -7.56 -8.24
C LEU A 62 0.12 -8.65 -9.11
N ASP A 63 -0.78 -9.43 -8.53
CA ASP A 63 -1.56 -10.45 -9.23
C ASP A 63 -2.30 -9.79 -10.41
N GLU A 64 -2.06 -10.28 -11.63
CA GLU A 64 -2.61 -9.72 -12.89
C GLU A 64 -2.31 -8.23 -13.11
N GLY A 65 -1.36 -7.63 -12.36
CA GLY A 65 -1.11 -6.19 -12.36
C GLY A 65 -2.28 -5.38 -11.80
N HIS A 66 -3.20 -6.00 -11.07
CA HIS A 66 -4.41 -5.33 -10.58
C HIS A 66 -4.11 -4.44 -9.37
N LEU A 67 -4.43 -3.16 -9.51
CA LEU A 67 -4.38 -2.16 -8.45
C LEU A 67 -5.68 -1.36 -8.43
N ASP A 68 -6.41 -1.45 -7.32
CA ASP A 68 -7.55 -0.58 -7.04
C ASP A 68 -7.01 0.72 -6.44
N GLU A 69 -6.73 1.70 -7.30
CA GLU A 69 -6.10 2.96 -6.90
C GLU A 69 -7.07 3.87 -6.14
N PHE A 70 -6.61 4.27 -4.96
CA PHE A 70 -7.26 5.31 -4.18
C PHE A 70 -6.81 6.69 -4.68
N GLN A 71 -7.78 7.53 -5.06
CA GLN A 71 -7.56 8.93 -5.44
C GLN A 71 -6.51 9.11 -6.58
N ALA A 72 -6.57 8.29 -7.63
CA ALA A 72 -5.57 8.28 -8.72
C ALA A 72 -5.33 9.65 -9.42
N ASP A 73 -6.32 10.54 -9.43
CA ASP A 73 -6.23 11.87 -10.03
C ASP A 73 -5.63 12.94 -9.09
N TYR A 74 -5.45 12.62 -7.80
CA TYR A 74 -4.92 13.51 -6.79
C TYR A 74 -3.48 13.12 -6.45
N ALA A 75 -2.54 14.08 -6.50
CA ALA A 75 -1.13 13.88 -6.17
C ALA A 75 -0.46 12.70 -6.92
N LYS A 76 -0.30 12.85 -8.24
CA LYS A 76 0.23 11.83 -9.18
C LYS A 76 1.64 11.29 -8.84
N GLU A 77 2.36 11.99 -7.97
CA GLU A 77 3.65 11.61 -7.41
C GLU A 77 3.57 10.46 -6.39
N ILE A 78 2.39 10.16 -5.84
CA ILE A 78 2.18 9.05 -4.91
C ILE A 78 1.07 8.15 -5.45
N ILE A 79 1.37 6.85 -5.55
CA ILE A 79 0.40 5.82 -5.90
C ILE A 79 -0.06 5.16 -4.61
N THR A 80 -1.36 5.16 -4.36
CA THR A 80 -1.96 4.45 -3.23
C THR A 80 -3.11 3.57 -3.70
N GLY A 81 -3.30 2.42 -3.08
CA GLY A 81 -4.42 1.55 -3.42
C GLY A 81 -4.41 0.20 -2.73
N HIS A 82 -5.35 -0.65 -3.10
CA HIS A 82 -5.41 -2.04 -2.68
C HIS A 82 -5.04 -2.97 -3.83
N ALA A 83 -4.32 -4.05 -3.51
CA ALA A 83 -3.93 -5.04 -4.49
C ALA A 83 -3.83 -6.44 -3.85
N ARG A 84 -3.43 -7.42 -4.64
CA ARG A 84 -3.12 -8.77 -4.18
C ARG A 84 -1.75 -9.22 -4.65
N ILE A 85 -1.07 -10.01 -3.82
CA ILE A 85 0.18 -10.69 -4.15
C ILE A 85 0.04 -12.15 -3.71
N ARG A 86 0.08 -13.07 -4.67
CA ARG A 86 -0.14 -14.52 -4.44
C ARG A 86 -1.43 -14.79 -3.67
N GLY A 87 -2.50 -14.07 -4.01
CA GLY A 87 -3.82 -14.15 -3.37
C GLY A 87 -3.94 -13.37 -2.05
N LEU A 88 -2.84 -12.87 -1.49
CA LEU A 88 -2.84 -12.12 -0.23
C LEU A 88 -3.21 -10.66 -0.46
N GLN A 89 -4.22 -10.17 0.27
CA GLN A 89 -4.62 -8.77 0.22
C GLN A 89 -3.51 -7.87 0.80
N VAL A 90 -3.12 -6.84 0.06
CA VAL A 90 -2.11 -5.85 0.46
C VAL A 90 -2.58 -4.42 0.21
N GLY A 91 -2.09 -3.49 1.04
CA GLY A 91 -2.16 -2.06 0.76
C GLY A 91 -0.86 -1.61 0.09
N VAL A 92 -0.98 -0.84 -0.98
CA VAL A 92 0.15 -0.30 -1.75
C VAL A 92 0.27 1.18 -1.48
N ILE A 93 1.48 1.62 -1.11
CA ILE A 93 1.88 3.03 -1.05
C ILE A 93 3.24 3.11 -1.74
N ALA A 94 3.29 3.75 -2.90
CA ALA A 94 4.50 3.79 -3.72
C ALA A 94 4.79 5.22 -4.21
N ASN A 95 6.06 5.60 -4.18
CA ASN A 95 6.52 6.87 -4.74
C ASN A 95 6.70 6.72 -6.24
N ASN A 96 6.02 7.57 -7.01
CA ASN A 96 6.16 7.63 -8.45
C ASN A 96 7.18 8.71 -8.82
N ARG A 97 8.41 8.28 -9.12
CA ARG A 97 9.53 9.16 -9.51
C ARG A 97 9.32 9.64 -10.94
N GLY A 98 9.02 10.92 -11.11
CA GLY A 98 8.80 11.48 -12.44
C GLY A 98 8.58 12.99 -12.44
N MET A 99 8.47 13.53 -13.65
CA MET A 99 8.09 14.92 -13.87
C MET A 99 6.60 14.99 -14.17
N PHE A 100 5.84 15.55 -13.23
CA PHE A 100 4.40 15.71 -13.33
C PHE A 100 4.08 17.12 -13.81
N ARG A 101 3.39 17.22 -14.94
CA ARG A 101 2.92 18.50 -15.45
C ARG A 101 1.67 18.92 -14.71
N ASP A 102 1.60 20.19 -14.32
CA ASP A 102 0.39 20.79 -13.76
C ASP A 102 -0.64 20.98 -14.89
N PRO A 103 -1.86 20.39 -14.77
CA PRO A 103 -2.93 20.60 -15.74
C PRO A 103 -3.32 22.07 -15.92
N ALA A 104 -3.10 22.91 -14.90
CA ALA A 104 -3.37 24.35 -14.94
C ALA A 104 -2.23 25.19 -15.56
N GLY A 105 -1.17 24.54 -16.07
CA GLY A 105 -0.04 25.23 -16.71
C GLY A 105 1.00 25.80 -15.73
N GLY A 106 0.92 25.41 -14.45
CA GLY A 106 1.94 25.72 -13.44
C GLY A 106 3.27 25.01 -13.66
N SER A 107 4.26 25.33 -12.81
CA SER A 107 5.59 24.73 -12.85
C SER A 107 5.53 23.20 -12.69
N PRO A 108 6.31 22.42 -13.47
CA PRO A 108 6.37 20.97 -13.31
C PRO A 108 6.76 20.58 -11.88
N LYS A 109 6.06 19.62 -11.31
CA LYS A 109 6.38 19.04 -10.01
C LYS A 109 7.23 17.80 -10.23
N PHE A 110 8.30 17.67 -9.47
CA PHE A 110 9.10 16.46 -9.44
C PHE A 110 8.66 15.61 -8.26
N GLY A 111 8.18 14.39 -8.52
CA GLY A 111 7.86 13.43 -7.47
C GLY A 111 9.14 12.89 -6.85
N GLY A 112 9.25 12.96 -5.53
CA GLY A 112 10.46 12.55 -4.82
C GLY A 112 10.30 12.59 -3.30
N ILE A 113 11.27 12.00 -2.60
CA ILE A 113 11.41 12.14 -1.14
C ILE A 113 11.85 13.59 -0.89
N ILE A 114 11.01 14.35 -0.18
CA ILE A 114 11.34 15.67 0.37
C ILE A 114 11.97 15.50 1.74
#